data_AF-A0AAU4IHM6-F1
#
_entry.id   AF-A0AAU4IHM6-F1
#
_cell.length_a   1.000
_cell.length_b   1.000
_cell.length_c   1.000
_cell.angle_alpha   90.00
_cell.angle_beta   90.00
_cell.angle_gamma   90.00
#
_symmetry.space_group_name_H-M   'P 1'
#
loop_
_entity.id
_entity.type
_entity.pdbx_description
1 polymer ?
#
loop_
_entity_poly.entity_id
_entity_poly.type
_entity_poly.pdbx_seq_one_letter_code
_entity_poly.pdbx_strand_id
1 'polypeptide(L)'
;MSAAAENPSAGTATTRAATATAPLVEASFIEAPFIEERVRARVITDDPLYRAIPVALRFVTDEPLAVRIVFPADLSPEGTDNEWVFPRALLEAGLQAPTGTGDVRVWPCGRVQAVVEFHSPEGVAVVQFDIAALRRFLRRTYAPAPAATR
;
A
#
# COMPACT_ATOMS: atom_id res chain seq x y z
N MET A 1 32.10 13.32 -53.79
CA MET A 1 31.05 13.42 -52.74
C MET A 1 30.61 14.88 -52.72
N SER A 2 29.42 15.15 -53.24
CA SER A 2 28.90 16.50 -53.51
C SER A 2 28.28 17.15 -52.27
N ALA A 3 28.40 18.49 -52.23
CA ALA A 3 27.58 19.40 -51.44
C ALA A 3 26.70 20.25 -52.38
N ALA A 4 25.52 20.65 -51.90
CA ALA A 4 24.51 21.63 -52.39
C ALA A 4 23.10 21.01 -52.24
N ALA A 5 22.01 21.68 -51.85
CA ALA A 5 21.69 23.03 -51.39
C ALA A 5 20.21 23.04 -50.89
N GLU A 6 19.86 24.08 -50.11
CA GLU A 6 18.56 24.79 -49.92
C GLU A 6 17.21 24.01 -49.74
N ASN A 7 16.49 24.15 -48.60
CA ASN A 7 15.51 25.19 -48.15
C ASN A 7 14.07 24.98 -48.74
N PRO A 8 12.93 25.52 -48.22
CA PRO A 8 12.55 26.08 -46.91
C PRO A 8 11.17 25.59 -46.36
N SER A 9 10.74 26.15 -45.21
CA SER A 9 9.43 25.99 -44.51
C SER A 9 8.18 26.31 -45.34
N ALA A 10 7.07 25.59 -45.08
CA ALA A 10 5.74 26.12 -44.71
C ALA A 10 4.67 25.03 -44.85
N GLY A 11 3.84 24.85 -43.82
CA GLY A 11 2.75 23.88 -43.86
C GLY A 11 1.92 23.91 -42.59
N THR A 12 1.21 25.02 -42.35
CA THR A 12 0.13 25.10 -41.38
C THR A 12 -0.98 24.12 -41.81
N ALA A 13 -1.25 23.10 -40.99
CA ALA A 13 -2.50 22.36 -41.06
C ALA A 13 -2.96 22.04 -39.64
N THR A 14 -3.74 22.98 -39.10
CA THR A 14 -4.76 22.74 -38.07
C THR A 14 -5.43 21.39 -38.31
N THR A 15 -5.31 20.48 -37.34
CA THR A 15 -6.21 19.33 -37.22
C THR A 15 -6.99 19.50 -35.92
N ARG A 16 -8.26 19.93 -36.05
CA ARG A 16 -9.29 19.74 -35.02
C ARG A 16 -9.75 18.28 -35.11
N ALA A 17 -9.66 17.55 -34.00
CA ALA A 17 -10.47 16.35 -33.74
C ALA A 17 -11.10 16.58 -32.35
N ALA A 18 -12.37 16.96 -32.28
CA ALA A 18 -13.57 16.12 -32.34
C ALA A 18 -13.82 15.42 -30.99
N THR A 19 -14.75 16.00 -30.23
CA THR A 19 -15.43 15.41 -29.08
C THR A 19 -16.52 14.44 -29.57
N ALA A 20 -16.51 13.19 -29.08
CA ALA A 20 -17.68 12.30 -28.83
C ALA A 20 -17.13 10.89 -28.47
N THR A 21 -17.19 10.43 -27.22
CA THR A 21 -18.33 9.79 -26.50
C THR A 21 -18.55 8.30 -26.86
N ALA A 22 -17.95 7.43 -26.02
CA ALA A 22 -18.47 6.19 -25.37
C ALA A 22 -18.99 4.99 -26.22
N PRO A 23 -19.20 3.79 -25.62
CA PRO A 23 -18.41 3.03 -24.64
C PRO A 23 -18.25 1.54 -25.05
N LEU A 24 -17.29 0.79 -24.49
CA LEU A 24 -17.29 -0.69 -24.42
C LEU A 24 -16.03 -1.09 -23.60
N VAL A 25 -16.02 -1.84 -22.51
CA VAL A 25 -16.97 -2.71 -21.82
C VAL A 25 -16.72 -2.48 -20.33
N GLU A 26 -17.80 -2.30 -19.58
CA GLU A 26 -17.81 -2.31 -18.13
C GLU A 26 -17.39 -3.70 -17.66
N ALA A 27 -16.09 -3.90 -17.47
CA ALA A 27 -15.62 -4.98 -16.65
C ALA A 27 -16.20 -4.68 -15.27
N SER A 28 -17.31 -5.35 -14.95
CA SER A 28 -17.75 -5.55 -13.59
C SER A 28 -16.66 -6.35 -12.90
N PHE A 29 -15.54 -5.70 -12.59
CA PHE A 29 -14.70 -6.10 -11.48
C PHE A 29 -15.64 -5.98 -10.30
N ILE A 30 -16.17 -7.11 -9.85
CA ILE A 30 -16.64 -7.17 -8.47
C ILE A 30 -15.35 -6.96 -7.69
N GLU A 31 -15.04 -5.71 -7.37
CA GLU A 31 -13.90 -5.34 -6.55
C GLU A 31 -14.10 -6.15 -5.27
N ALA A 32 -13.24 -7.16 -5.08
CA ALA A 32 -13.39 -8.09 -3.97
C ALA A 32 -13.52 -7.26 -2.69
N PRO A 33 -14.54 -7.50 -1.84
CA PRO A 33 -14.78 -6.64 -0.72
C PRO A 33 -13.51 -6.56 0.12
N PHE A 34 -13.01 -5.35 0.29
CA PHE A 34 -11.78 -5.11 1.01
C PHE A 34 -12.02 -4.12 2.14
N ILE A 35 -11.24 -4.29 3.19
CA ILE A 35 -11.20 -3.39 4.33
C ILE A 35 -9.91 -2.63 4.20
N GLU A 36 -10.00 -1.31 4.03
CA GLU A 36 -8.87 -0.41 4.14
C GLU A 36 -9.03 0.46 5.40
N GLU A 37 -7.95 0.58 6.16
CA GLU A 37 -7.86 1.49 7.28
C GLU A 37 -6.56 2.30 7.21
N ARG A 38 -6.68 3.62 7.06
CA ARG A 38 -5.53 4.52 7.11
C ARG A 38 -5.19 4.85 8.56
N VAL A 39 -3.97 4.54 8.95
CA VAL A 39 -3.43 4.77 10.30
C VAL A 39 -2.18 5.64 10.21
N ARG A 40 -1.79 6.25 11.33
CA ARG A 40 -0.46 6.86 11.46
C ARG A 40 0.49 5.84 12.07
N ALA A 41 1.64 5.68 11.44
CA ALA A 41 2.75 4.89 11.93
C ALA A 41 3.99 5.77 12.08
N ARG A 42 5.04 5.26 12.71
CA ARG A 42 6.34 5.94 12.78
C ARG A 42 7.39 5.05 12.15
N VAL A 43 8.15 5.58 11.19
CA VAL A 43 9.34 4.91 10.69
C VAL A 43 10.46 5.09 11.71
N ILE A 44 11.10 3.99 12.08
CA ILE A 44 12.32 3.98 12.88
C ILE A 44 13.48 3.91 11.89
N THR A 45 14.15 5.04 11.72
CA THR A 45 15.40 5.17 10.94
C THR A 45 16.52 5.62 11.87
N ASP A 46 17.75 5.65 11.37
CA ASP A 46 18.90 6.25 12.07
C ASP A 46 18.79 7.79 12.20
N ASP A 47 17.75 8.41 11.63
CA ASP A 47 17.47 9.83 11.83
C ASP A 47 16.93 10.05 13.25
N PRO A 48 17.45 11.03 14.02
CA PRO A 48 16.98 11.33 15.37
C PRO A 48 15.51 11.77 15.42
N LEU A 49 14.89 12.08 14.28
CA LEU A 49 13.49 12.44 14.16
C LEU A 49 12.66 11.29 13.58
N TYR A 50 11.98 10.56 14.48
CA TYR A 50 10.93 9.62 14.09
C TYR A 50 9.86 10.34 13.26
N ARG A 51 9.74 9.98 11.98
CA ARG A 51 8.74 10.58 11.08
C ARG A 51 7.42 9.82 11.20
N ALA A 52 6.36 10.54 11.57
CA ALA A 52 5.00 10.01 11.49
C ALA A 52 4.55 9.97 10.02
N ILE A 53 4.08 8.81 9.57
CA ILE A 53 3.70 8.55 8.18
C ILE A 53 2.28 7.99 8.10
N PRO A 54 1.50 8.34 7.04
CA PRO A 54 0.27 7.64 6.76
C PRO A 54 0.58 6.25 6.20
N VAL A 55 -0.11 5.24 6.71
CA VAL A 55 0.02 3.85 6.26
C VAL A 55 -1.38 3.28 6.07
N ALA A 56 -1.61 2.53 5.00
CA ALA A 56 -2.87 1.82 4.79
C ALA A 56 -2.73 0.35 5.24
N LEU A 57 -3.63 -0.08 6.11
CA LEU A 57 -3.83 -1.49 6.44
C LEU A 57 -4.94 -2.03 5.53
N ARG A 58 -4.66 -3.09 4.78
CA ARG A 58 -5.61 -3.69 3.83
C ARG A 58 -5.87 -5.16 4.13
N PHE A 59 -7.12 -5.57 3.96
CA PHE A 59 -7.57 -6.95 4.01
C PHE A 59 -8.53 -7.20 2.85
N VAL A 60 -8.32 -8.28 2.11
CA VAL A 60 -9.17 -8.68 0.98
C VAL A 60 -9.89 -9.95 1.39
N THR A 61 -11.22 -10.00 1.25
CA THR A 61 -12.01 -11.17 1.72
C THR A 61 -11.66 -12.47 1.02
N ASP A 62 -11.23 -12.39 -0.24
CA ASP A 62 -10.85 -13.55 -1.06
C ASP A 62 -9.48 -14.12 -0.66
N GLU A 63 -8.70 -13.37 0.13
CA GLU A 63 -7.42 -13.79 0.70
C GLU A 63 -7.45 -13.73 2.24
N PRO A 64 -8.32 -14.52 2.89
CA PRO A 64 -8.68 -14.34 4.30
C PRO A 64 -7.53 -14.63 5.29
N LEU A 65 -6.44 -15.23 4.80
CA LEU A 65 -5.24 -15.55 5.58
C LEU A 65 -4.18 -14.46 5.54
N ALA A 66 -4.34 -13.44 4.69
CA ALA A 66 -3.35 -12.40 4.48
C ALA A 66 -3.84 -11.03 4.94
N VAL A 67 -2.93 -10.22 5.45
CA VAL A 67 -3.10 -8.77 5.64
C VAL A 67 -1.98 -8.05 4.92
N ARG A 68 -2.25 -6.78 4.63
CA ARG A 68 -1.40 -5.94 3.82
C ARG A 68 -1.08 -4.65 4.55
N ILE A 69 0.17 -4.23 4.48
CA ILE A 69 0.62 -2.91 4.91
C ILE A 69 1.15 -2.18 3.67
N VAL A 70 0.54 -1.05 3.35
CA VAL A 70 0.89 -0.26 2.16
C VAL A 70 1.48 1.07 2.61
N PHE A 71 2.75 1.26 2.26
CA PHE A 71 3.45 2.52 2.42
C PHE A 71 3.24 3.37 1.16
N PRO A 72 2.95 4.67 1.32
CA PRO A 72 2.79 5.57 0.19
C PRO A 72 4.08 5.70 -0.61
N ALA A 73 3.93 5.88 -1.91
CA ALA A 73 5.02 6.03 -2.88
C ALA A 73 6.11 7.05 -2.51
N ASP A 74 5.76 8.14 -1.79
CA ASP A 74 6.71 9.17 -1.37
C ASP A 74 7.71 8.69 -0.31
N LEU A 75 7.48 7.51 0.27
CA LEU A 75 8.35 6.86 1.24
C LEU A 75 9.10 5.65 0.66
N SER A 76 8.71 5.21 -0.53
CA SER A 76 9.39 4.12 -1.22
C SER A 76 10.61 4.67 -1.97
N PRO A 77 11.78 4.02 -1.88
CA PRO A 77 12.94 4.42 -2.68
C PRO A 77 12.66 4.36 -4.18
N GLU A 78 11.68 3.55 -4.61
CA GLU A 78 11.30 3.37 -6.01
C GLU A 78 10.21 4.35 -6.48
N GLY A 79 9.65 5.17 -5.58
CA GLY A 79 8.59 6.12 -5.92
C GLY A 79 7.25 5.46 -6.29
N THR A 80 7.04 4.21 -5.88
CA THR A 80 5.82 3.42 -6.06
C THR A 80 5.28 2.96 -4.71
N ASP A 81 3.96 2.73 -4.62
CA ASP A 81 3.36 2.18 -3.41
C ASP A 81 4.04 0.86 -3.05
N ASN A 82 4.56 0.78 -1.83
CA ASN A 82 5.28 -0.38 -1.34
C ASN A 82 4.34 -1.21 -0.46
N GLU A 83 3.90 -2.36 -0.97
CA GLU A 83 2.93 -3.24 -0.33
C GLU A 83 3.60 -4.49 0.25
N TRP A 84 3.39 -4.71 1.55
CA TRP A 84 3.82 -5.91 2.26
C TRP A 84 2.64 -6.81 2.55
N VAL A 85 2.70 -8.05 2.09
CA VAL A 85 1.69 -9.08 2.34
C VAL A 85 2.25 -10.12 3.31
N PHE A 86 1.53 -10.40 4.39
CA PHE A 86 1.96 -11.40 5.37
C PHE A 86 0.77 -12.05 6.09
N PRO A 87 0.97 -13.18 6.79
CA PRO A 87 -0.14 -13.89 7.43
C PRO A 87 -0.85 -13.02 8.46
N ARG A 88 -2.18 -12.99 8.40
CA ARG A 88 -3.02 -12.29 9.39
C ARG A 88 -2.77 -12.81 10.81
N ALA A 89 -2.59 -14.12 10.95
CA ALA A 89 -2.24 -14.76 12.21
C ALA A 89 -0.87 -14.30 12.75
N LEU A 90 0.07 -13.90 11.89
CA LEU A 90 1.37 -13.35 12.32
C LEU A 90 1.16 -12.00 13.02
N LEU A 91 0.31 -11.13 12.47
CA LEU A 91 -0.03 -9.87 13.12
C LEU A 91 -0.67 -10.11 14.48
N GLU A 92 -1.66 -11.01 14.55
CA GLU A 92 -2.37 -11.34 15.80
C GLU A 92 -1.43 -11.86 16.89
N ALA A 93 -0.58 -12.83 16.56
CA ALA A 93 0.42 -13.37 17.49
C ALA A 93 1.44 -12.30 17.91
N GLY A 94 1.88 -11.47 16.96
CA GLY A 94 2.84 -10.40 17.17
C GLY A 94 2.36 -9.26 18.06
N LEU A 95 1.04 -9.10 18.21
CA LEU A 95 0.47 -8.17 19.19
C LEU A 95 0.47 -8.73 20.62
N GLN A 96 0.80 -10.01 20.82
CA GLN A 96 0.83 -10.68 22.13
C GLN A 96 2.27 -10.95 22.58
N ALA A 97 3.13 -11.41 21.68
CA ALA A 97 4.52 -11.75 21.96
C ALA A 97 5.38 -11.58 20.68
N PRO A 98 6.71 -11.41 20.82
CA PRO A 98 7.60 -11.36 19.67
C PRO A 98 7.48 -12.63 18.81
N THR A 99 7.27 -12.45 17.50
CA THR A 99 7.13 -13.52 16.52
C THR A 99 7.58 -13.05 15.13
N GLY A 100 7.78 -13.98 14.20
CA GLY A 100 8.19 -13.65 12.84
C GLY A 100 8.10 -14.85 11.90
N THR A 101 7.91 -14.58 10.61
CA THR A 101 7.95 -15.57 9.53
C THR A 101 8.57 -14.94 8.29
N GLY A 102 9.59 -15.60 7.74
CA GLY A 102 10.29 -15.14 6.54
C GLY A 102 10.83 -13.72 6.75
N ASP A 103 10.27 -12.80 5.97
CA ASP A 103 10.72 -11.41 5.87
C ASP A 103 10.02 -10.46 6.85
N VAL A 104 9.06 -10.94 7.65
CA VAL A 104 8.29 -10.10 8.56
C VAL A 104 8.43 -10.56 10.01
N ARG A 105 8.78 -9.61 10.88
CA ARG A 105 8.84 -9.79 12.34
C ARG A 105 7.88 -8.80 13.00
N VAL A 106 7.17 -9.23 14.04
CA VAL A 106 6.20 -8.41 14.76
C VAL A 106 6.36 -8.62 16.26
N TRP A 107 6.41 -7.54 17.03
CA TRP A 107 6.46 -7.64 18.49
C TRP A 107 5.79 -6.45 19.20
N PRO A 108 5.25 -6.66 20.41
CA PRO A 108 4.78 -5.56 21.23
C PRO A 108 5.96 -4.76 21.77
N CYS A 109 5.82 -3.44 21.83
CA CYS A 109 6.79 -2.51 22.41
C CYS A 109 6.08 -1.68 23.49
N GLY A 110 6.08 -2.18 24.73
CA GLY A 110 5.29 -1.61 25.82
C GLY A 110 3.80 -1.94 25.69
N ARG A 111 2.94 -1.10 26.31
CA ARG A 111 1.50 -1.38 26.40
C ARG A 111 0.68 -0.93 25.19
N VAL A 112 1.20 0.05 24.44
CA VAL A 112 0.41 0.79 23.45
C VAL A 112 1.01 0.78 22.05
N GLN A 113 2.25 0.33 21.88
CA GLN A 113 2.91 0.29 20.58
C GLN A 113 3.27 -1.14 20.20
N ALA A 114 3.24 -1.44 18.91
CA ALA A 114 3.84 -2.63 18.32
C ALA A 114 4.81 -2.20 17.23
N VAL A 115 5.84 -2.99 17.02
CA VAL A 115 6.80 -2.81 15.93
C VAL A 115 6.59 -3.93 14.92
N VAL A 116 6.59 -3.55 13.65
CA VAL A 116 6.65 -4.45 12.50
C VAL A 116 7.94 -4.15 11.76
N GLU A 117 8.75 -5.17 11.58
CA GLU A 117 10.00 -5.11 10.84
C GLU A 117 9.88 -5.94 9.57
N PHE A 118 10.29 -5.36 8.46
CA PHE A 118 10.26 -5.93 7.12
C PHE A 118 11.67 -6.02 6.56
N HIS A 119 12.01 -7.18 6.00
CA HIS A 119 13.31 -7.44 5.39
C HIS A 119 13.17 -7.60 3.88
N SER A 120 13.96 -6.86 3.12
CA SER A 120 14.09 -7.05 1.68
C SER A 120 15.58 -7.10 1.31
N PRO A 121 15.92 -7.50 0.07
CA PRO A 121 17.30 -7.41 -0.42
C PRO A 121 17.89 -6.00 -0.35
N GLU A 122 17.04 -4.97 -0.44
CA GLU A 122 17.41 -3.56 -0.42
C GLU A 122 17.63 -3.00 1.00
N GLY A 123 17.11 -3.68 2.04
CA GLY A 123 17.34 -3.30 3.43
C GLY A 123 16.25 -3.75 4.40
N VAL A 124 16.21 -3.06 5.55
CA VAL A 124 15.24 -3.33 6.61
C VAL A 124 14.40 -2.09 6.86
N ALA A 125 13.08 -2.25 6.88
CA ALA A 125 12.14 -1.21 7.28
C ALA A 125 11.53 -1.56 8.64
N VAL A 126 11.72 -0.67 9.63
CA VAL A 126 11.17 -0.85 10.97
C VAL A 126 10.10 0.21 11.21
N VAL A 127 8.89 -0.24 11.53
CA VAL A 127 7.71 0.63 11.63
C VAL A 127 6.96 0.38 12.93
N GLN A 128 6.70 1.45 13.67
CA GLN A 128 5.96 1.44 14.92
C GLN A 128 4.51 1.88 14.69
N PHE A 129 3.57 1.12 15.26
CA PHE A 129 2.13 1.36 15.19
C PHE A 129 1.51 1.43 16.58
N ASP A 130 0.38 2.12 16.69
CA ASP A 130 -0.50 2.00 17.83
C ASP A 130 -1.22 0.64 17.84
N ILE A 131 -1.12 -0.10 18.95
CA ILE A 131 -1.74 -1.42 19.11
C ILE A 131 -3.27 -1.34 18.96
N ALA A 132 -3.91 -0.30 19.44
CA ALA A 132 -5.37 -0.16 19.35
C ALA A 132 -5.83 -0.02 17.90
N ALA A 133 -5.04 0.65 17.05
CA ALA A 133 -5.28 0.74 15.61
C ALA A 133 -5.16 -0.64 14.94
N LEU A 134 -4.06 -1.37 15.18
CA LEU A 134 -3.88 -2.72 14.62
C LEU A 134 -4.97 -3.70 15.09
N ARG A 135 -5.34 -3.65 16.38
CA ARG A 135 -6.44 -4.45 16.92
C ARG A 135 -7.80 -4.07 16.32
N ARG A 136 -8.05 -2.78 16.07
CA ARG A 136 -9.28 -2.33 15.42
C ARG A 136 -9.39 -2.88 14.02
N PHE A 137 -8.31 -2.78 13.24
CA PHE A 137 -8.23 -3.35 11.91
C PHE A 137 -8.50 -4.87 11.94
N LEU A 138 -7.79 -5.63 12.79
CA LEU A 138 -8.01 -7.08 12.95
C LEU A 138 -9.45 -7.43 13.35
N ARG A 139 -10.09 -6.67 14.23
CA ARG A 139 -11.50 -6.91 14.56
C ARG A 139 -12.41 -6.76 13.34
N ARG A 140 -12.12 -5.81 12.44
CA ARG A 140 -12.90 -5.63 11.21
C ARG A 140 -12.68 -6.77 10.23
N THR A 141 -11.49 -7.37 10.15
CA THR A 141 -11.24 -8.52 9.26
C THR A 141 -12.01 -9.77 9.66
N TYR A 142 -12.41 -9.89 10.93
CA TYR A 142 -13.27 -10.98 11.43
C TYR A 142 -14.75 -10.63 11.44
N ALA A 143 -15.11 -9.36 11.19
CA ALA A 143 -16.51 -8.98 11.17
C ALA A 143 -17.17 -9.62 9.93
N PRO A 144 -18.39 -10.20 10.07
CA PRO A 144 -19.16 -10.59 8.91
C PRO A 144 -19.33 -9.36 8.00
N ALA A 145 -19.24 -9.56 6.68
CA ALA A 145 -19.60 -8.51 5.74
C ALA A 145 -20.98 -7.97 6.13
N PRO A 146 -21.16 -6.64 6.29
CA PRO A 146 -22.45 -6.10 6.64
C PRO A 146 -23.46 -6.63 5.63
N ALA A 147 -24.53 -7.26 6.13
CA ALA A 147 -25.62 -7.71 5.27
C ALA A 147 -26.05 -6.52 4.42
N ALA A 148 -25.85 -6.61 3.11
CA ALA A 148 -26.27 -5.57 2.19
C ALA A 148 -27.76 -5.35 2.45
N THR A 149 -28.11 -4.21 3.06
CA THR A 149 -29.51 -3.84 3.21
C THR A 149 -29.99 -3.55 1.80
N ARG A 150 -30.82 -4.46 1.32
CA ARG A 150 -31.36 -4.51 -0.04
C ARG A 150 -32.25 -3.31 -0.34
#